data_AF-A0A1I5M5J3-F1
#
_entry.id   AF-A0A1I5M5J3-F1
#
_cell.length_a   1.000
_cell.length_b   1.000
_cell.length_c   1.000
_cell.angle_alpha   90.00
_cell.angle_beta   90.00
_cell.angle_gamma   90.00
#
_symmetry.space_group_name_H-M   'P 1'
#
loop_
_entity.id
_entity.type
_entity.pdbx_description
1 polymer ?
#
loop_
_entity_poly.entity_id
_entity_poly.type
_entity_poly.pdbx_seq_one_letter_code
_entity_poly.pdbx_strand_id
1 'polypeptide(L)'
;MKSIKALPLHWFTAYRVASLLIATVLLLAITGCAATKDRYAASEDAQQRQAFETTTEAKAATNIDTQTTYIKVVDQMQQQGLWFASLAHIDALEQRWGITPDSTRLRADALRQTGQGELAEATYKRLLGTPIEGAGYRGLGLLAGARGDYAEASRLLRQAQRRTPTDPLLLSDLGYAVLRAGQVEEARLPLMQALQLQPDNKQAQANVALYLEVTNQREQATALMDANRMPEATRTAVREAARQMRVVGNSTAAIAVAPAITPNGAPSVASEDAALPLALKPSRWFGMGGVRTASQLNPPAAAGDAPLSSNPTSRGTP
;
A
#
# COMPACT_ATOMS: atom_id res chain seq x y z
N MET A 1 38.57 -76.46 76.25
CA MET A 1 37.35 -77.01 75.61
C MET A 1 36.47 -75.85 75.15
N LYS A 2 35.97 -75.92 73.91
CA LYS A 2 35.11 -74.96 73.15
C LYS A 2 35.83 -73.73 72.58
N SER A 3 35.65 -73.30 71.32
CA SER A 3 35.12 -73.86 70.07
C SER A 3 35.21 -72.67 69.09
N ILE A 4 36.08 -72.72 68.09
CA ILE A 4 36.13 -71.72 67.01
C ILE A 4 34.86 -71.91 66.17
N LYS A 5 33.92 -70.96 66.23
CA LYS A 5 32.73 -70.95 65.37
C LYS A 5 33.01 -70.09 64.13
N ALA A 6 32.87 -70.72 62.97
CA ALA A 6 32.97 -70.14 61.64
C ALA A 6 31.96 -68.99 61.43
N LEU A 7 32.40 -67.93 60.75
CA LEU A 7 31.51 -66.87 60.28
C LEU A 7 30.67 -67.37 59.09
N PRO A 8 29.35 -67.11 59.08
CA PRO A 8 28.49 -67.51 57.99
C PRO A 8 28.66 -66.65 56.72
N LEU A 9 28.84 -67.33 55.58
CA LEU A 9 29.05 -66.79 54.22
C LEU A 9 27.89 -65.90 53.69
N HIS A 10 26.76 -65.83 54.40
CA HIS A 10 25.53 -65.15 53.97
C HIS A 10 25.58 -63.63 54.16
N TRP A 11 26.54 -63.13 54.96
CA TRP A 11 26.73 -61.70 55.20
C TRP A 11 27.24 -60.98 53.95
N PHE A 12 28.13 -61.63 53.18
CA PHE A 12 28.72 -61.04 51.97
C PHE A 12 27.73 -60.94 50.79
N THR A 13 26.78 -61.88 50.68
CA THR A 13 25.76 -61.86 49.63
C THR A 13 24.69 -60.79 49.89
N ALA A 14 24.28 -60.60 51.14
CA ALA A 14 23.34 -59.55 51.52
C ALA A 14 23.91 -58.14 51.26
N TYR A 15 25.20 -57.94 51.56
CA TYR A 15 25.87 -56.64 51.34
C TYR A 15 26.04 -56.31 49.85
N ARG A 16 26.30 -57.31 49.00
CA ARG A 16 26.43 -57.13 47.55
C ARG A 16 25.10 -56.82 46.86
N VAL A 17 24.00 -57.44 47.29
CA VAL A 17 22.66 -57.14 46.75
C VAL A 17 22.18 -55.76 47.21
N ALA A 18 22.45 -55.38 48.47
CA ALA A 18 22.14 -54.04 48.97
C ALA A 18 22.95 -52.95 48.23
N SER A 19 24.23 -53.17 47.94
CA SER A 19 25.03 -52.18 47.22
C SER A 19 24.61 -52.03 45.74
N LEU A 20 24.15 -53.11 45.10
CA LEU A 20 23.66 -53.05 43.71
C LEU A 20 22.31 -52.33 43.61
N LEU A 21 21.43 -52.50 44.59
CA LEU A 21 20.14 -51.79 44.68
C LEU A 21 20.33 -50.29 44.97
N ILE A 22 21.27 -49.93 45.84
CA ILE A 22 21.59 -48.52 46.11
C ILE A 22 22.23 -47.87 44.86
N ALA A 23 23.11 -48.58 44.15
CA ALA A 23 23.72 -48.07 42.93
C ALA A 23 22.73 -47.87 41.78
N THR A 24 21.73 -48.75 41.65
CA THR A 24 20.67 -48.62 40.61
C THR A 24 19.68 -47.50 40.93
N VAL A 25 19.31 -47.29 42.20
CA VAL A 25 18.49 -46.15 42.62
C VAL A 25 19.22 -44.82 42.42
N LEU A 26 20.54 -44.76 42.65
CA LEU A 26 21.34 -43.56 42.38
C LEU A 26 21.42 -43.25 40.87
N LEU A 27 21.51 -44.27 40.00
CA LEU A 27 21.59 -44.08 38.55
C LEU A 27 20.29 -43.57 37.93
N LEU A 28 19.14 -43.98 38.48
CA LEU A 28 17.80 -43.50 38.10
C LEU A 28 17.51 -42.07 38.60
N ALA A 29 18.08 -41.65 39.73
CA ALA A 29 17.91 -40.30 40.25
C ALA A 29 18.68 -39.24 39.43
N ILE A 30 19.83 -39.61 38.86
CA ILE A 30 20.69 -38.68 38.10
C ILE A 30 20.16 -38.47 36.67
N THR A 31 19.47 -39.45 36.08
CA THR A 31 18.86 -39.33 34.73
C THR A 31 17.55 -38.54 34.70
N GLY A 32 16.86 -38.38 35.83
CA GLY A 32 15.63 -37.59 35.93
C GLY A 32 15.83 -36.06 35.88
N CYS A 33 16.95 -35.55 36.40
CA CYS A 33 17.17 -34.11 36.56
C CYS A 33 17.56 -33.37 35.25
N ALA A 34 18.14 -34.08 34.28
CA ALA A 34 18.52 -33.48 33.00
C ALA A 34 17.30 -33.25 32.09
N ALA A 35 16.36 -34.20 32.05
CA ALA A 35 15.18 -34.14 31.18
C ALA A 35 14.13 -33.12 31.63
N THR A 36 14.07 -32.78 32.91
CA THR A 36 13.14 -31.76 33.44
C THR A 36 13.62 -30.34 33.15
N LYS A 37 14.93 -30.10 33.10
CA LYS A 37 15.50 -28.76 32.87
C LYS A 37 15.25 -28.28 31.44
N ASP A 38 15.39 -29.17 30.45
CA ASP A 38 15.11 -28.85 29.05
C ASP A 38 13.61 -28.69 28.77
N ARG A 39 12.75 -29.46 29.45
CA ARG A 39 11.29 -29.33 29.33
C ARG A 39 10.75 -28.07 30.01
N TYR A 40 11.36 -27.62 31.11
CA TYR A 40 11.03 -26.35 31.75
C TYR A 40 11.47 -25.16 30.88
N ALA A 41 12.72 -25.17 30.39
CA ALA A 41 13.23 -24.10 29.52
C ALA A 41 12.43 -23.97 28.22
N ALA A 42 12.07 -25.10 27.57
CA ALA A 42 11.23 -25.07 26.38
C ALA A 42 9.80 -24.57 26.65
N SER A 43 9.27 -24.78 27.85
CA SER A 43 7.95 -24.27 28.24
C SER A 43 7.98 -22.77 28.56
N GLU A 44 9.05 -22.27 29.18
CA GLU A 44 9.24 -20.84 29.44
C GLU A 44 9.47 -20.07 28.14
N ASP A 45 10.27 -20.59 27.20
CA ASP A 45 10.47 -19.99 25.89
C ASP A 45 9.17 -19.96 25.07
N ALA A 46 8.38 -21.04 25.11
CA ALA A 46 7.08 -21.10 24.44
C ALA A 46 6.07 -20.14 25.06
N GLN A 47 6.02 -20.04 26.40
CA GLN A 47 5.18 -19.08 27.11
C GLN A 47 5.63 -17.64 26.88
N GLN A 48 6.92 -17.37 26.79
CA GLN A 48 7.46 -16.05 26.46
C GLN A 48 7.19 -15.66 25.02
N ARG A 49 7.26 -16.60 24.06
CA ARG A 49 6.84 -16.33 22.67
C ARG A 49 5.36 -16.04 22.57
N GLN A 50 4.52 -16.85 23.22
CA GLN A 50 3.08 -16.58 23.27
C GLN A 50 2.76 -15.28 24.04
N ALA A 51 3.47 -14.97 25.11
CA ALA A 51 3.32 -13.70 25.83
C ALA A 51 3.81 -12.52 24.98
N PHE A 52 4.86 -12.68 24.17
CA PHE A 52 5.35 -11.66 23.26
C PHE A 52 4.42 -11.48 22.05
N GLU A 53 3.91 -12.56 21.48
CA GLU A 53 2.90 -12.55 20.41
C GLU A 53 1.60 -11.93 20.90
N THR A 54 1.08 -12.37 22.05
CA THR A 54 -0.11 -11.77 22.66
C THR A 54 0.12 -10.34 23.11
N THR A 55 1.33 -9.94 23.55
CA THR A 55 1.61 -8.53 23.86
C THR A 55 1.91 -7.69 22.63
N THR A 56 2.37 -8.25 21.51
CA THR A 56 2.53 -7.52 20.24
C THR A 56 1.19 -7.38 19.53
N GLU A 57 0.37 -8.42 19.52
CA GLU A 57 -1.03 -8.37 19.09
C GLU A 57 -1.85 -7.47 20.02
N ALA A 58 -1.69 -7.57 21.34
CA ALA A 58 -2.35 -6.67 22.28
C ALA A 58 -1.80 -5.25 22.17
N LYS A 59 -0.50 -4.99 21.98
CA LYS A 59 0.03 -3.62 21.74
C LYS A 59 -0.39 -3.07 20.38
N ALA A 60 -0.58 -3.92 19.37
CA ALA A 60 -1.17 -3.55 18.10
C ALA A 60 -2.69 -3.29 18.22
N ALA A 61 -3.37 -3.98 19.15
CA ALA A 61 -4.81 -3.86 19.40
C ALA A 61 -5.18 -2.79 20.44
N THR A 62 -4.30 -2.42 21.38
CA THR A 62 -4.63 -1.58 22.56
C THR A 62 -4.51 -0.07 22.35
N ASN A 63 -4.40 0.42 21.10
CA ASN A 63 -4.53 1.87 20.87
C ASN A 63 -5.17 2.29 19.54
N ILE A 64 -5.97 1.42 18.92
CA ILE A 64 -6.75 1.75 17.71
C ILE A 64 -8.19 1.26 17.88
N ASP A 65 -8.91 1.79 18.87
CA ASP A 65 -10.28 1.33 19.15
C ASP A 65 -11.38 2.15 18.44
N THR A 66 -11.02 3.29 17.87
CA THR A 66 -11.95 4.08 17.04
C THR A 66 -11.65 3.87 15.57
N GLN A 67 -12.69 3.62 14.76
CA GLN A 67 -12.64 3.52 13.30
C GLN A 67 -11.80 4.64 12.67
N THR A 68 -11.93 5.86 13.19
CA THR A 68 -11.15 7.04 12.79
C THR A 68 -9.64 6.88 12.99
N THR A 69 -9.20 6.20 14.05
CA THR A 69 -7.77 5.94 14.30
C THR A 69 -7.25 4.89 13.33
N TYR A 70 -8.06 3.88 12.99
CA TYR A 70 -7.67 2.87 12.01
C TYR A 70 -7.53 3.47 10.61
N ILE A 71 -8.43 4.38 10.22
CA ILE A 71 -8.31 5.18 8.98
C ILE A 71 -6.97 5.91 8.92
N LYS A 72 -6.53 6.55 10.02
CA LYS A 72 -5.22 7.24 10.08
C LYS A 72 -4.04 6.30 9.86
N VAL A 73 -4.13 5.05 10.33
CA VAL A 73 -3.09 4.05 10.05
C VAL A 73 -3.02 3.75 8.56
N VAL A 74 -4.18 3.55 7.91
CA VAL A 74 -4.22 3.35 6.46
C VAL A 74 -3.66 4.57 5.71
N ASP A 75 -4.05 5.80 6.08
CA ASP A 75 -3.50 7.02 5.48
C ASP A 75 -1.97 7.10 5.65
N GLN A 76 -1.45 6.76 6.84
CA GLN A 76 -0.01 6.74 7.11
C GLN A 76 0.72 5.72 6.22
N MET A 77 0.15 4.53 6.04
CA MET A 77 0.70 3.53 5.14
C MET A 77 0.75 4.04 3.70
N GLN A 78 -0.31 4.72 3.25
CA GLN A 78 -0.38 5.30 1.91
C GLN A 78 0.67 6.41 1.72
N GLN A 79 0.88 7.27 2.72
CA GLN A 79 1.93 8.30 2.69
C GLN A 79 3.34 7.71 2.60
N GLN A 80 3.55 6.53 3.19
CA GLN A 80 4.80 5.76 3.09
C GLN A 80 4.92 4.96 1.78
N GLY A 81 3.91 5.02 0.90
CA GLY A 81 3.87 4.28 -0.35
C GLY A 81 3.55 2.79 -0.19
N LEU A 82 3.11 2.34 0.99
CA LEU A 82 2.76 0.95 1.29
C LEU A 82 1.35 0.60 0.77
N TRP A 83 1.11 0.81 -0.53
CA TRP A 83 -0.22 0.73 -1.12
C TRP A 83 -0.85 -0.67 -1.05
N PHE A 84 -0.07 -1.74 -1.31
CA PHE A 84 -0.57 -3.12 -1.19
C PHE A 84 -0.93 -3.49 0.25
N ALA A 85 -0.08 -3.13 1.21
CA ALA A 85 -0.37 -3.36 2.62
C ALA A 85 -1.61 -2.56 3.04
N SER A 86 -1.75 -1.31 2.57
CA SER A 86 -2.93 -0.50 2.85
C SER A 86 -4.22 -1.17 2.36
N LEU A 87 -4.22 -1.85 1.21
CA LEU A 87 -5.40 -2.58 0.72
C LEU A 87 -5.83 -3.68 1.69
N ALA A 88 -4.89 -4.47 2.21
CA ALA A 88 -5.20 -5.51 3.20
C ALA A 88 -5.76 -4.93 4.50
N HIS A 89 -5.23 -3.79 4.97
CA HIS A 89 -5.78 -3.09 6.13
C HIS A 89 -7.16 -2.50 5.84
N ILE A 90 -7.42 -2.03 4.61
CA ILE A 90 -8.74 -1.55 4.21
C ILE A 90 -9.75 -2.71 4.20
N ASP A 91 -9.37 -3.91 3.75
CA ASP A 91 -10.22 -5.10 3.84
C ASP A 91 -10.61 -5.39 5.30
N ALA A 92 -9.65 -5.36 6.23
CA ALA A 92 -9.92 -5.54 7.66
C ALA A 92 -10.78 -4.41 8.26
N LEU A 93 -10.54 -3.15 7.86
CA LEU A 93 -11.33 -1.98 8.26
C LEU A 93 -12.80 -2.15 7.85
N GLU A 94 -13.04 -2.51 6.60
CA GLU A 94 -14.38 -2.66 6.05
C GLU A 94 -15.10 -3.90 6.62
N GLN A 95 -14.37 -4.98 6.95
CA GLN A 95 -14.96 -6.13 7.65
C GLN A 95 -15.42 -5.78 9.07
N ARG A 96 -14.65 -4.98 9.81
CA ARG A 96 -14.95 -4.64 11.21
C ARG A 96 -15.99 -3.54 11.35
N TRP A 97 -15.96 -2.52 10.50
CA TRP A 97 -16.81 -1.32 10.63
C TRP A 97 -17.71 -1.04 9.42
N GLY A 98 -17.69 -1.89 8.39
CA GLY A 98 -18.44 -1.69 7.16
C GLY A 98 -17.78 -0.70 6.20
N ILE A 99 -18.34 -0.63 4.99
CA ILE A 99 -17.86 0.28 3.94
C ILE A 99 -18.41 1.68 4.18
N THR A 100 -17.51 2.63 4.41
CA THR A 100 -17.79 4.06 4.54
C THR A 100 -17.21 4.86 3.36
N PRO A 101 -17.66 6.11 3.13
CA PRO A 101 -17.04 6.99 2.14
C PRO A 101 -15.52 7.10 2.32
N ASP A 102 -15.03 7.27 3.55
CA ASP A 102 -13.59 7.37 3.83
C ASP A 102 -12.83 6.09 3.44
N SER A 103 -13.34 4.91 3.83
CA SER A 103 -12.73 3.63 3.40
C SER A 103 -12.78 3.46 1.87
N THR A 104 -13.86 3.90 1.23
CA THR A 104 -14.02 3.86 -0.23
C THR A 104 -12.98 4.75 -0.92
N ARG A 105 -12.73 5.96 -0.39
CA ARG A 105 -11.67 6.86 -0.88
C ARG A 105 -10.30 6.20 -0.76
N LEU A 106 -9.96 5.69 0.44
CA LEU A 106 -8.69 5.03 0.70
C LEU A 106 -8.46 3.85 -0.26
N ARG A 107 -9.49 3.03 -0.48
CA ARG A 107 -9.43 1.91 -1.42
C ARG A 107 -9.19 2.39 -2.84
N ALA A 108 -9.93 3.39 -3.30
CA ALA A 108 -9.78 3.95 -4.65
C ALA A 108 -8.36 4.51 -4.87
N ASP A 109 -7.82 5.23 -3.88
CA ASP A 109 -6.45 5.74 -3.91
C ASP A 109 -5.43 4.61 -4.02
N ALA A 110 -5.55 3.55 -3.21
CA ALA A 110 -4.65 2.41 -3.27
C ALA A 110 -4.78 1.61 -4.58
N LEU A 111 -5.99 1.43 -5.12
CA LEU A 111 -6.22 0.80 -6.42
C LEU A 111 -5.55 1.59 -7.55
N ARG A 112 -5.69 2.92 -7.55
CA ARG A 112 -5.02 3.80 -8.53
C ARG A 112 -3.50 3.71 -8.42
N GLN A 113 -2.98 3.59 -7.20
CA GLN A 113 -1.53 3.52 -6.95
C GLN A 113 -0.94 2.12 -7.14
N THR A 114 -1.77 1.11 -7.33
CA THR A 114 -1.35 -0.28 -7.66
C THR A 114 -1.67 -0.66 -9.10
N GLY A 115 -1.99 0.31 -9.96
CA GLY A 115 -2.23 0.12 -11.39
C GLY A 115 -3.62 -0.43 -11.75
N GLN A 116 -4.51 -0.59 -10.79
CA GLN A 116 -5.85 -1.15 -10.97
C GLN A 116 -6.84 -0.06 -11.38
N GLY A 117 -6.58 0.60 -12.52
CA GLY A 117 -7.27 1.83 -12.94
C GLY A 117 -8.78 1.68 -13.11
N GLU A 118 -9.27 0.57 -13.67
CA GLU A 118 -10.70 0.33 -13.86
C GLU A 118 -11.44 0.15 -12.53
N LEU A 119 -10.86 -0.63 -11.62
CA LEU A 119 -11.40 -0.80 -10.26
C LEU A 119 -11.36 0.51 -9.48
N ALA A 120 -10.28 1.29 -9.62
CA ALA A 120 -10.18 2.62 -9.02
C ALA A 120 -11.28 3.55 -9.55
N GLU A 121 -11.53 3.55 -10.86
CA GLU A 121 -12.59 4.36 -11.48
C GLU A 121 -13.97 4.01 -10.92
N ALA A 122 -14.31 2.71 -10.90
CA ALA A 122 -15.57 2.24 -10.32
C ALA A 122 -15.69 2.63 -8.83
N THR A 123 -14.60 2.55 -8.08
CA THR A 123 -14.57 2.88 -6.65
C THR A 123 -14.71 4.38 -6.40
N TYR A 124 -14.03 5.25 -7.17
CA TYR A 124 -14.22 6.70 -7.07
C TYR A 124 -15.64 7.14 -7.46
N LYS A 125 -16.29 6.48 -8.43
CA LYS A 125 -17.69 6.76 -8.80
C LYS A 125 -18.65 6.54 -7.63
N ARG A 126 -18.35 5.63 -6.70
CA ARG A 126 -19.15 5.41 -5.48
C ARG A 126 -19.10 6.59 -4.49
N LEU A 127 -18.14 7.50 -4.63
CA LEU A 127 -18.07 8.71 -3.80
C LEU A 127 -18.97 9.84 -4.31
N LEU A 128 -19.47 9.76 -5.54
CA LEU A 128 -20.33 10.80 -6.12
C LEU A 128 -21.67 10.86 -5.37
N GLY A 129 -22.08 12.05 -4.94
CA GLY A 129 -23.25 12.24 -4.08
C GLY A 129 -23.02 12.00 -2.58
N THR A 130 -21.80 11.66 -2.17
CA THR A 130 -21.42 11.61 -0.74
C THR A 130 -20.84 12.96 -0.27
N PRO A 131 -20.74 13.20 1.06
CA PRO A 131 -20.11 14.43 1.56
C PRO A 131 -18.66 14.67 1.11
N ILE A 132 -17.96 13.61 0.69
CA ILE A 132 -16.58 13.69 0.19
C ILE A 132 -16.50 13.50 -1.33
N GLU A 133 -17.56 13.81 -2.08
CA GLU A 133 -17.58 13.67 -3.55
C GLU A 133 -16.47 14.45 -4.27
N GLY A 134 -15.93 15.51 -3.64
CA GLY A 134 -14.74 16.22 -4.14
C GLY A 134 -13.54 15.29 -4.34
N ALA A 135 -13.33 14.33 -3.43
CA ALA A 135 -12.27 13.31 -3.57
C ALA A 135 -12.57 12.34 -4.73
N GLY A 136 -13.84 12.00 -4.95
CA GLY A 136 -14.28 11.21 -6.10
C GLY A 136 -13.96 11.89 -7.43
N TYR A 137 -14.37 13.15 -7.58
CA TYR A 137 -14.05 13.94 -8.78
C TYR A 137 -12.55 14.12 -8.99
N ARG A 138 -11.78 14.35 -7.91
CA ARG A 138 -10.32 14.46 -7.99
C ARG A 138 -9.69 13.14 -8.48
N GLY A 139 -10.08 12.01 -7.90
CA GLY A 139 -9.61 10.68 -8.29
C GLY A 139 -9.90 10.35 -9.76
N LEU A 140 -11.12 10.65 -10.22
CA LEU A 140 -11.49 10.49 -11.64
C LEU A 140 -10.67 11.41 -12.55
N GLY A 141 -10.42 12.66 -12.13
CA GLY A 141 -9.58 13.60 -12.86
C GLY A 141 -8.12 13.13 -12.97
N LEU A 142 -7.58 12.56 -11.89
CA LEU A 142 -6.26 11.92 -11.87
C LEU A 142 -6.17 10.75 -12.85
N LEU A 143 -7.20 9.89 -12.89
CA LEU A 143 -7.27 8.77 -13.85
C LEU A 143 -7.38 9.27 -15.31
N ALA A 144 -8.15 10.32 -15.58
CA ALA A 144 -8.22 10.93 -16.91
C ALA A 144 -6.87 11.50 -17.34
N GLY A 145 -6.19 12.23 -16.45
CA GLY A 145 -4.85 12.78 -16.72
C GLY A 145 -3.79 11.69 -16.92
N ALA A 146 -3.93 10.55 -16.23
CA ALA A 146 -3.09 9.38 -16.41
C ALA A 146 -3.26 8.72 -17.79
N ARG A 147 -4.46 8.80 -18.37
CA ARG A 147 -4.77 8.37 -19.74
C ARG A 147 -4.36 9.41 -20.80
N GLY A 148 -3.88 10.59 -20.38
CA GLY A 148 -3.54 11.70 -21.27
C GLY A 148 -4.73 12.56 -21.69
N ASP A 149 -5.93 12.27 -21.20
CA ASP A 149 -7.13 13.07 -21.46
C ASP A 149 -7.19 14.26 -20.49
N TYR A 150 -6.38 15.28 -20.79
CA TYR A 150 -6.25 16.47 -19.95
C TYR A 150 -7.48 17.39 -20.02
N ALA A 151 -8.25 17.33 -21.11
CA ALA A 151 -9.50 18.05 -21.23
C ALA A 151 -10.51 17.52 -20.20
N GLU A 152 -10.71 16.21 -20.16
CA GLU A 152 -11.59 15.56 -19.18
C GLU A 152 -11.05 15.70 -17.75
N ALA A 153 -9.74 15.55 -17.56
CA ALA A 153 -9.10 15.78 -16.26
C ALA A 153 -9.41 17.18 -15.73
N SER A 154 -9.26 18.22 -16.55
CA SER A 154 -9.56 19.59 -16.14
C SER A 154 -11.03 19.78 -15.78
N ARG A 155 -11.96 19.14 -16.51
CA ARG A 155 -13.41 19.21 -16.24
C ARG A 155 -13.74 18.58 -14.90
N LEU A 156 -13.21 17.39 -14.63
CA LEU A 156 -13.41 16.66 -13.37
C LEU A 156 -12.75 17.39 -12.19
N LEU A 157 -11.54 17.92 -12.36
CA LEU A 157 -10.85 18.67 -11.31
C LEU A 157 -11.54 20.01 -10.99
N ARG A 158 -12.20 20.66 -11.96
CA ARG A 158 -13.07 21.82 -11.68
C ARG A 158 -14.32 21.43 -10.88
N GLN A 159 -14.87 20.22 -11.06
CA GLN A 159 -15.96 19.73 -10.19
C GLN A 159 -15.44 19.53 -8.76
N ALA A 160 -14.28 18.90 -8.61
CA ALA A 160 -13.65 18.72 -7.31
C ALA A 160 -13.38 20.08 -6.62
N GLN A 161 -12.84 21.06 -7.36
CA GLN A 161 -12.52 22.39 -6.80
C GLN A 161 -13.76 23.08 -6.21
N ARG A 162 -14.93 22.93 -6.84
CA ARG A 162 -16.18 23.48 -6.30
C ARG A 162 -16.63 22.85 -4.99
N ARG A 163 -16.08 21.69 -4.62
CA ARG A 163 -16.38 20.97 -3.38
C ARG A 163 -15.30 21.20 -2.32
N THR A 164 -14.05 21.25 -2.75
CA THR A 164 -12.88 21.43 -1.88
C THR A 164 -12.01 22.57 -2.41
N PRO A 165 -12.46 23.84 -2.31
CA PRO A 165 -11.79 24.98 -2.96
C PRO A 165 -10.44 25.36 -2.35
N THR A 166 -10.13 24.83 -1.17
CA THR A 166 -8.92 25.15 -0.39
C THR A 166 -7.92 23.98 -0.31
N ASP A 167 -8.10 22.93 -1.13
CA ASP A 167 -7.14 21.82 -1.20
C ASP A 167 -5.97 22.20 -2.15
N PRO A 168 -4.75 22.43 -1.64
CA PRO A 168 -3.61 22.83 -2.47
C PRO A 168 -3.17 21.74 -3.45
N LEU A 169 -3.32 20.45 -3.11
CA LEU A 169 -2.97 19.35 -4.01
C LEU A 169 -3.94 19.32 -5.20
N LEU A 170 -5.23 19.45 -4.93
CA LEU A 170 -6.25 19.55 -5.96
C LEU A 170 -6.04 20.76 -6.88
N LEU A 171 -5.75 21.93 -6.33
CA LEU A 171 -5.51 23.13 -7.11
C LEU A 171 -4.25 23.00 -7.99
N SER A 172 -3.21 22.35 -7.47
CA SER A 172 -2.00 21.99 -8.23
C SER A 172 -2.32 21.00 -9.36
N ASP A 173 -3.11 19.96 -9.09
CA ASP A 173 -3.57 18.97 -10.08
C ASP A 173 -4.39 19.65 -11.19
N LEU A 174 -5.31 20.56 -10.82
CA LEU A 174 -6.12 21.33 -11.78
C LEU A 174 -5.24 22.21 -12.65
N GLY A 175 -4.32 22.96 -12.05
CA GLY A 175 -3.40 23.83 -12.78
C GLY A 175 -2.56 23.05 -13.79
N TYR A 176 -2.05 21.88 -13.40
CA TYR A 176 -1.34 20.99 -14.32
C TYR A 176 -2.23 20.46 -15.46
N ALA A 177 -3.44 19.97 -15.14
CA ALA A 177 -4.36 19.48 -16.16
C ALA A 177 -4.70 20.57 -17.19
N VAL A 178 -4.95 21.79 -16.73
CA VAL A 178 -5.27 22.95 -17.55
C VAL A 178 -4.09 23.35 -18.45
N LEU A 179 -2.86 23.36 -17.93
CA LEU A 179 -1.65 23.55 -18.74
C LEU A 179 -1.54 22.51 -19.86
N ARG A 180 -1.72 21.24 -19.51
CA ARG A 180 -1.62 20.11 -20.45
C ARG A 180 -2.76 20.08 -21.47
N ALA A 181 -3.92 20.65 -21.14
CA ALA A 181 -5.03 20.85 -22.05
C ALA A 181 -4.83 22.05 -23.00
N GLY A 182 -3.73 22.81 -22.86
CA GLY A 182 -3.44 23.99 -23.67
C GLY A 182 -4.15 25.27 -23.21
N GLN A 183 -4.91 25.20 -22.11
CA GLN A 183 -5.64 26.33 -21.53
C GLN A 183 -4.73 27.17 -20.61
N VAL A 184 -3.56 27.59 -21.12
CA VAL A 184 -2.45 28.11 -20.30
C VAL A 184 -2.85 29.26 -19.38
N GLU A 185 -3.65 30.21 -19.87
CA GLU A 185 -4.09 31.38 -19.08
C GLU A 185 -4.92 31.00 -17.84
N GLU A 186 -5.73 29.94 -17.95
CA GLU A 186 -6.58 29.48 -16.84
C GLU A 186 -5.78 28.82 -15.71
N ALA A 187 -4.55 28.38 -15.98
CA ALA A 187 -3.73 27.69 -14.99
C ALA A 187 -3.18 28.62 -13.91
N ARG A 188 -3.08 29.93 -14.19
CA ARG A 188 -2.46 30.91 -13.28
C ARG A 188 -3.10 30.90 -11.90
N LEU A 189 -4.41 31.10 -11.84
CA LEU A 189 -5.13 31.25 -10.58
C LEU A 189 -5.00 30.02 -9.66
N PRO A 190 -5.35 28.79 -10.10
CA PRO A 190 -5.25 27.62 -9.23
C PRO A 190 -3.80 27.32 -8.80
N LEU A 191 -2.82 27.53 -9.67
CA LEU A 191 -1.41 27.31 -9.31
C LEU A 191 -0.90 28.32 -8.27
N MET A 192 -1.26 29.59 -8.40
CA MET A 192 -0.91 30.60 -7.40
C MET A 192 -1.61 30.32 -6.06
N GLN A 193 -2.88 29.93 -6.07
CA GLN A 193 -3.60 29.53 -4.86
C GLN A 193 -2.95 28.31 -4.19
N ALA A 194 -2.58 27.27 -4.95
CA ALA A 194 -1.91 26.10 -4.43
C ALA A 194 -0.59 26.45 -3.71
N LEU A 195 0.24 27.30 -4.34
CA LEU A 195 1.51 27.75 -3.77
C LEU A 195 1.32 28.62 -2.53
N GLN A 196 0.29 29.48 -2.49
CA GLN A 196 0.02 30.33 -1.32
C GLN A 196 -0.59 29.55 -0.15
N LEU A 197 -1.45 28.56 -0.42
CA LEU A 197 -2.05 27.69 0.59
C LEU A 197 -1.01 26.77 1.22
N GLN A 198 -0.07 26.27 0.42
CA GLN A 198 1.00 25.40 0.91
C GLN A 198 2.34 25.71 0.20
N PRO A 199 3.11 26.69 0.74
CA PRO A 199 4.36 27.14 0.13
C PRO A 199 5.44 26.06 0.02
N ASP A 200 5.43 25.03 0.86
CA ASP A 200 6.41 23.93 0.89
C ASP A 200 6.00 22.73 0.00
N ASN A 201 4.82 22.78 -0.62
CA ASN A 201 4.32 21.70 -1.47
C ASN A 201 5.17 21.58 -2.75
N LYS A 202 6.01 20.55 -2.80
CA LYS A 202 6.95 20.32 -3.91
C LYS A 202 6.28 20.16 -5.27
N GLN A 203 5.09 19.56 -5.32
CA GLN A 203 4.32 19.43 -6.56
C GLN A 203 3.80 20.80 -7.04
N ALA A 204 3.22 21.59 -6.13
CA ALA A 204 2.73 22.95 -6.46
C ALA A 204 3.87 23.85 -6.94
N GLN A 205 5.01 23.85 -6.25
CA GLN A 205 6.19 24.61 -6.67
C GLN A 205 6.64 24.22 -8.09
N ALA A 206 6.72 22.92 -8.38
CA ALA A 206 7.14 22.41 -9.69
C ALA A 206 6.13 22.78 -10.81
N ASN A 207 4.83 22.71 -10.52
CA ASN A 207 3.79 23.10 -11.48
C ASN A 207 3.74 24.62 -11.73
N VAL A 208 4.06 25.45 -10.73
CA VAL A 208 4.25 26.90 -10.92
C VAL A 208 5.48 27.18 -11.79
N ALA A 209 6.61 26.51 -11.52
CA ALA A 209 7.80 26.66 -12.36
C ALA A 209 7.51 26.27 -13.82
N LEU A 210 6.73 25.21 -14.03
CA LEU A 210 6.25 24.81 -15.34
C LEU A 210 5.38 25.88 -16.01
N TYR A 211 4.42 26.46 -15.28
CA TYR A 211 3.61 27.58 -15.80
C TYR A 211 4.47 28.77 -16.23
N LEU A 212 5.48 29.14 -15.41
CA LEU A 212 6.40 30.24 -15.72
C LEU A 212 7.24 29.95 -16.97
N GLU A 213 7.73 28.72 -17.13
CA GLU A 213 8.45 28.29 -18.35
C GLU A 213 7.56 28.30 -19.60
N VAL A 214 6.30 27.83 -19.49
CA VAL A 214 5.34 27.84 -20.61
C VAL A 214 4.97 29.26 -21.03
N THR A 215 4.83 30.18 -20.07
CA THR A 215 4.53 31.61 -20.30
C THR A 215 5.78 32.46 -20.57
N ASN A 216 6.93 31.82 -20.81
CA ASN A 216 8.22 32.46 -21.13
C ASN A 216 8.80 33.39 -20.05
N GLN A 217 8.37 33.23 -18.80
CA GLN A 217 8.88 33.94 -17.61
C GLN A 217 10.07 33.17 -16.99
N ARG A 218 11.10 32.89 -17.80
CA ARG A 218 12.21 31.97 -17.44
C ARG A 218 13.05 32.40 -16.26
N GLU A 219 13.26 33.71 -16.09
CA GLU A 219 14.00 34.25 -14.95
C GLU A 219 13.26 33.99 -13.63
N GLN A 220 11.95 34.22 -13.61
CA GLN A 220 11.11 33.93 -12.45
C GLN A 220 11.06 32.42 -12.17
N ALA A 221 10.96 31.59 -13.22
CA ALA A 221 10.99 30.13 -13.08
C ALA A 221 12.31 29.68 -12.42
N THR A 222 13.44 30.20 -12.90
CA THR A 222 14.77 29.86 -12.36
C THR A 222 14.92 30.30 -10.91
N ALA A 223 14.56 31.56 -10.60
CA ALA A 223 14.58 32.07 -9.23
C ALA A 223 13.70 31.23 -8.28
N LEU A 224 12.50 30.82 -8.71
CA LEU A 224 11.62 29.96 -7.92
C LEU A 224 12.24 28.57 -7.71
N MET A 225 12.79 27.96 -8.76
CA MET A 225 13.43 26.64 -8.68
C MET A 225 14.65 26.65 -7.75
N ASP A 226 15.43 27.74 -7.77
CA ASP A 226 16.62 27.93 -6.93
C ASP A 226 16.26 28.19 -5.47
N ALA A 227 15.32 29.12 -5.22
CA ALA A 227 14.84 29.43 -3.88
C ALA A 227 14.28 28.20 -3.14
N ASN A 228 13.67 27.27 -3.89
CA ASN A 228 13.07 26.05 -3.35
C ASN A 228 13.98 24.82 -3.40
N ARG A 229 15.24 24.99 -3.83
CA ARG A 229 16.24 23.93 -3.98
C ARG A 229 15.71 22.73 -4.76
N MET A 230 15.02 23.00 -5.88
CA MET A 230 14.48 21.92 -6.70
C MET A 230 15.63 21.04 -7.25
N PRO A 231 15.51 19.71 -7.16
CA PRO A 231 16.50 18.79 -7.75
C PRO A 231 16.69 19.04 -9.24
N GLU A 232 17.90 18.84 -9.75
CA GLU A 232 18.21 19.09 -11.17
C GLU A 232 17.38 18.22 -12.12
N ALA A 233 17.09 16.98 -11.71
CA ALA A 233 16.19 16.10 -12.43
C ALA A 233 14.78 16.72 -12.59
N THR A 234 14.25 17.35 -11.53
CA THR A 234 12.96 18.05 -11.57
C THR A 234 13.03 19.27 -12.48
N ARG A 235 14.08 20.10 -12.36
CA ARG A 235 14.26 21.29 -13.20
C ARG A 235 14.31 20.93 -14.69
N THR A 236 15.04 19.86 -15.00
CA THR A 236 15.13 19.32 -16.37
C THR A 236 13.77 18.86 -16.87
N ALA A 237 13.03 18.10 -16.04
CA ALA A 237 11.68 17.66 -16.38
C ALA A 237 10.70 18.84 -16.61
N VAL A 238 10.80 19.90 -15.81
CA VAL A 238 9.99 21.12 -15.94
C VAL A 238 10.24 21.78 -17.30
N ARG A 239 11.52 22.02 -17.63
CA ARG A 239 11.91 22.67 -18.89
C ARG A 239 11.53 21.84 -20.11
N GLU A 240 11.68 20.51 -20.03
CA GLU A 240 11.28 19.57 -21.07
C GLU A 240 9.76 19.61 -21.31
N ALA A 241 8.97 19.47 -20.24
CA ALA A 241 7.52 19.52 -20.32
C ALA A 241 7.03 20.87 -20.90
N ALA A 242 7.65 21.99 -20.49
CA ALA A 242 7.33 23.30 -21.03
C ALA A 242 7.65 23.42 -22.53
N ARG A 243 8.75 22.81 -23.00
CA ARG A 243 9.10 22.78 -24.42
C ARG A 243 8.05 22.02 -25.22
N GLN A 244 7.64 20.86 -24.74
CA GLN A 244 6.61 20.04 -25.39
C GLN A 244 5.28 20.80 -25.51
N MET A 245 4.85 21.50 -24.45
CA MET A 245 3.60 22.28 -24.48
C MET A 245 3.65 23.46 -25.44
N ARG A 246 4.78 24.16 -25.53
CA ARG A 246 4.97 25.27 -26.49
C ARG A 246 4.95 24.79 -27.94
N VAL A 247 5.54 23.63 -28.22
CA VAL A 247 5.50 23.02 -29.56
C VAL A 247 4.07 22.65 -29.94
N VAL A 248 3.30 22.04 -29.03
CA VAL A 248 1.90 21.67 -29.28
C VAL A 248 1.03 22.91 -29.46
N GLY A 249 1.16 23.95 -28.63
CA GLY A 249 0.38 25.19 -28.77
C GLY A 249 0.66 25.94 -30.07
N ASN A 250 1.91 25.94 -30.55
CA ASN A 250 2.26 26.51 -31.85
C ASN A 250 1.83 25.61 -33.02
N SER A 251 1.83 24.28 -32.82
CA SER A 251 1.38 23.33 -33.83
C SER A 251 -0.13 23.32 -33.97
N THR A 252 -0.93 23.43 -32.90
CA THR A 252 -2.40 23.53 -33.00
C THR A 252 -2.84 24.84 -33.63
N ALA A 253 -2.10 25.94 -33.41
CA ALA A 253 -2.28 27.18 -34.16
C ALA A 253 -1.96 27.04 -35.66
N ALA A 254 -0.96 26.22 -36.02
CA ALA A 254 -0.60 25.93 -37.42
C ALA A 254 -1.48 24.83 -38.07
N ILE A 255 -2.04 23.90 -37.29
CA ILE A 255 -2.88 22.77 -37.75
C ILE A 255 -4.34 23.19 -37.97
N ALA A 256 -4.75 24.39 -37.52
CA ALA A 256 -6.00 25.01 -37.96
C ALA A 256 -6.09 25.20 -39.50
N VAL A 257 -5.04 24.87 -40.26
CA VAL A 257 -4.99 24.93 -41.73
C VAL A 257 -4.63 23.59 -42.43
N ALA A 258 -4.43 22.44 -41.75
CA ALA A 258 -4.13 21.20 -42.49
C ALA A 258 -4.54 19.88 -41.78
N PRO A 259 -4.91 18.81 -42.52
CA PRO A 259 -5.45 17.59 -41.93
C PRO A 259 -4.36 16.65 -41.40
N ALA A 260 -4.81 15.80 -40.47
CA ALA A 260 -4.03 14.92 -39.62
C ALA A 260 -3.07 13.96 -40.36
N ILE A 261 -1.84 13.86 -39.84
CA ILE A 261 -0.91 12.75 -40.08
C ILE A 261 -0.30 12.37 -38.73
N THR A 262 -0.44 11.10 -38.34
CA THR A 262 0.19 10.51 -37.15
C THR A 262 1.64 10.14 -37.44
N PRO A 263 2.54 10.19 -36.44
CA PRO A 263 3.41 9.04 -36.28
C PRO A 263 3.64 8.59 -34.82
N ASN A 264 3.67 7.27 -34.69
CA ASN A 264 4.26 6.48 -33.60
C ASN A 264 5.73 6.84 -33.36
N GLY A 265 6.17 6.83 -32.09
CA GLY A 265 7.59 6.80 -31.75
C GLY A 265 7.88 7.22 -30.32
N ALA A 266 7.99 6.25 -29.41
CA ALA A 266 8.56 6.46 -28.08
C ALA A 266 10.08 6.20 -28.11
N PRO A 267 10.87 6.93 -27.32
CA PRO A 267 12.04 6.34 -26.69
C PRO A 267 11.96 6.42 -25.17
N SER A 268 12.27 5.29 -24.54
CA SER A 268 12.56 5.16 -23.12
C SER A 268 14.02 5.50 -22.84
N VAL A 269 14.30 6.23 -21.77
CA VAL A 269 15.48 6.01 -20.93
C VAL A 269 15.17 6.48 -19.52
N ALA A 270 15.50 5.64 -18.55
CA ALA A 270 15.35 5.84 -17.12
C ALA A 270 16.72 6.17 -16.49
N SER A 271 16.71 7.09 -15.53
CA SER A 271 17.71 7.19 -14.46
C SER A 271 16.97 7.52 -13.16
N GLU A 272 17.23 6.74 -12.11
CA GLU A 272 16.66 6.87 -10.77
C GLU A 272 17.27 8.05 -10.00
N ASP A 273 16.95 9.27 -10.47
CA ASP A 273 16.85 10.44 -9.62
C ASP A 273 15.41 10.89 -9.74
N ALA A 274 14.57 10.53 -8.77
CA ALA A 274 13.12 10.72 -8.86
C ALA A 274 12.79 12.22 -8.89
N ALA A 275 12.74 12.77 -10.11
CA ALA A 275 12.18 14.08 -10.39
C ALA A 275 10.81 14.16 -9.71
N LEU A 276 10.57 15.25 -8.99
CA LEU A 276 9.27 15.50 -8.36
C LEU A 276 8.19 15.33 -9.44
N PRO A 277 7.12 14.57 -9.16
CA PRO A 277 6.13 14.28 -10.17
C PRO A 277 5.47 15.60 -10.60
N LEU A 278 5.75 16.02 -11.82
CA LEU A 278 5.00 17.08 -12.49
C LEU A 278 3.57 16.64 -12.81
N ALA A 279 3.18 15.39 -12.59
CA ALA A 279 2.13 14.74 -13.35
C ALA A 279 1.04 14.09 -12.51
N LEU A 280 -0.17 14.07 -13.10
CA LEU A 280 -1.26 13.13 -12.82
C LEU A 280 -0.87 11.73 -13.34
N LYS A 281 0.28 11.20 -12.93
CA LYS A 281 0.79 9.92 -13.45
C LYS A 281 0.02 8.76 -12.79
N PRO A 282 -0.34 7.71 -13.55
CA PRO A 282 -0.65 6.43 -12.95
C PRO A 282 0.65 5.84 -12.36
N SER A 283 0.48 5.05 -11.32
CA SER A 283 1.54 4.34 -10.63
C SER A 283 2.46 3.57 -11.59
N ARG A 284 3.77 3.76 -11.44
CA ARG A 284 4.79 2.89 -12.05
C ARG A 284 5.34 1.98 -10.96
N TRP A 285 4.67 0.85 -10.73
CA TRP A 285 5.31 -0.29 -10.06
C TRP A 285 5.83 -1.24 -11.14
N PHE A 286 7.13 -1.22 -11.38
CA PHE A 286 7.85 -2.26 -12.11
C PHE A 286 8.92 -2.82 -11.18
N GLY A 287 8.89 -4.14 -10.92
CA GLY A 287 10.09 -4.88 -10.53
C GLY A 287 10.20 -5.37 -9.08
N MET A 288 9.40 -6.36 -8.70
CA MET A 288 9.96 -7.57 -8.08
C MET A 288 9.34 -8.77 -8.78
N GLY A 289 10.19 -9.75 -9.12
CA GLY A 289 9.93 -10.76 -10.14
C GLY A 289 8.62 -11.55 -9.99
N GLY A 290 8.10 -11.93 -11.15
CA GLY A 290 7.05 -12.92 -11.41
C GLY A 290 6.26 -13.45 -10.22
N VAL A 291 5.12 -12.83 -9.94
CA VAL A 291 4.00 -13.53 -9.31
C VAL A 291 2.75 -13.25 -10.14
N ARG A 292 2.12 -14.33 -10.59
CA ARG A 292 0.88 -14.31 -11.36
C ARG A 292 -0.17 -13.50 -10.61
N THR A 293 -0.94 -12.69 -11.35
CA THR A 293 -2.04 -11.90 -10.81
C THR A 293 -3.02 -12.77 -10.02
N ALA A 294 -3.51 -12.25 -8.90
CA ALA A 294 -4.49 -12.90 -8.01
C ALA A 294 -5.86 -13.19 -8.68
N SER A 295 -6.02 -12.91 -9.97
CA SER A 295 -7.14 -13.37 -10.80
C SER A 295 -7.08 -14.86 -11.16
N GLN A 296 -6.00 -15.58 -10.82
CA GLN A 296 -5.86 -17.03 -11.08
C GLN A 296 -6.10 -17.94 -9.86
N LEU A 297 -6.56 -17.43 -8.71
CA LEU A 297 -6.84 -18.25 -7.52
C LEU A 297 -8.32 -18.43 -7.17
N ASN A 298 -9.24 -17.94 -8.00
CA ASN A 298 -10.67 -18.25 -7.85
C ASN A 298 -11.16 -19.01 -9.09
N PRO A 299 -11.44 -20.33 -9.00
CA PRO A 299 -12.31 -20.93 -9.99
C PRO A 299 -13.72 -20.32 -9.83
N PRO A 300 -14.44 -20.00 -10.92
CA PRO A 300 -15.85 -19.64 -10.81
C PRO A 300 -16.60 -20.82 -10.20
N ALA A 301 -17.54 -20.54 -9.30
CA ALA A 301 -18.50 -21.51 -8.80
C ALA A 301 -19.24 -22.13 -10.00
N ALA A 302 -18.76 -23.28 -10.45
CA ALA A 302 -19.44 -24.07 -11.46
C ALA A 302 -20.70 -24.64 -10.80
N ALA A 303 -21.84 -24.27 -11.38
CA ALA A 303 -23.11 -24.94 -11.16
C ALA A 303 -22.92 -26.44 -11.42
N GLY A 304 -22.95 -27.23 -10.36
CA GLY A 304 -22.95 -28.69 -10.40
C GLY A 304 -24.39 -29.18 -10.30
N ASP A 305 -25.06 -29.28 -11.45
CA ASP A 305 -26.15 -30.22 -11.62
C ASP A 305 -25.57 -31.64 -11.57
N ALA A 306 -25.98 -32.45 -10.59
CA ALA A 306 -25.92 -33.91 -10.69
C ALA A 306 -26.99 -34.56 -9.77
N PRO A 307 -27.59 -35.69 -10.19
CA PRO A 307 -28.93 -36.08 -9.78
C PRO A 307 -28.94 -36.98 -8.53
N LEU A 308 -30.06 -36.90 -7.81
CA LEU A 308 -30.44 -37.83 -6.76
C LEU A 308 -30.64 -39.24 -7.35
N SER A 309 -29.82 -40.20 -6.90
CA SER A 309 -30.05 -41.62 -7.10
C SER A 309 -30.08 -42.34 -5.77
N SER A 310 -31.26 -42.89 -5.47
CA SER A 310 -31.62 -43.78 -4.40
C SER A 310 -30.87 -45.12 -4.43
N ASN A 311 -30.51 -45.68 -3.27
CA ASN A 311 -30.97 -47.02 -2.91
C ASN A 311 -30.80 -47.36 -1.41
N PRO A 312 -31.62 -48.30 -0.90
CA PRO A 312 -31.90 -48.47 0.53
C PRO A 312 -31.10 -49.62 1.14
N THR A 313 -30.89 -49.57 2.45
CA THR A 313 -30.60 -50.79 3.22
C THR A 313 -31.50 -50.83 4.45
N SER A 314 -32.39 -51.82 4.47
CA SER A 314 -33.23 -52.18 5.62
C SER A 314 -32.70 -53.46 6.26
N ARG A 315 -33.09 -53.65 7.53
CA ARG A 315 -32.98 -54.83 8.42
C ARG A 315 -31.65 -54.98 9.16
N GLY A 316 -31.66 -55.21 10.48
CA GLY A 316 -32.79 -55.42 11.40
C GLY A 316 -32.28 -55.68 12.81
N THR A 317 -33.08 -55.26 13.79
CA THR A 317 -33.13 -55.82 15.15
C THR A 317 -33.94 -57.13 15.12
N PRO A 318 -33.90 -58.00 16.13
CA PRO A 318 -34.26 -57.72 17.53
C PRO A 318 -33.07 -57.53 18.48
#